data_AF-A0A1V0U3J3-F1
#
_entry.id   AF-A0A1V0U3J3-F1
#
_cell.length_a   1.000
_cell.length_b   1.000
_cell.length_c   1.000
_cell.angle_alpha   90.00
_cell.angle_beta   90.00
_cell.angle_gamma   90.00
#
_symmetry.space_group_name_H-M   'P 1'
#
loop_
_entity.id
_entity.type
_entity.pdbx_description
1 polymer ?
#
loop_
_entity_poly.entity_id
_entity_poly.type
_entity_poly.pdbx_seq_one_letter_code
_entity_poly.pdbx_strand_id
1 'polypeptide(L)'
;MASVRGPREGGSTRAAGGGPQDGGQRDGRRGNPVASALAGSACISASAVFMKLSGTNAGTAAFLRCALALFVLVPLAWREVRRAGARPARRLLMDGCAGVLLGVDMVFWAAAVLDVGASVATVLLNVQVVVFPLLAWLVSGTRPSRRFVFMAPLMLAGVALASGAIGRPEPGSHPVAGVTFGTAAGVAYAGYLFLMRLGGGLGHTVTPVCVSTAAAAGAAAVMGGLWTGVDLGPGWPAWGWLIALALVGQVLAWLLITGALPRLAPNVGAALLLLQPVMAFALGVAIGERPTPLQAGGCVLVVAAVWHSSRTGRGGRVRRGGRGSAGGE
;
A
#
# COMPACT_ATOMS: atom_id res chain seq x y z
N MET A 1 61.27 32.68 -55.04
CA MET A 1 60.12 31.88 -55.51
C MET A 1 59.09 31.85 -54.38
N ALA A 2 58.25 32.86 -54.23
CA ALA A 2 57.05 33.18 -55.03
C ALA A 2 55.90 32.18 -54.79
N SER A 3 54.81 32.70 -54.21
CA SER A 3 53.39 32.45 -54.55
C SER A 3 52.54 32.42 -53.26
N VAL A 4 51.85 33.47 -52.79
CA VAL A 4 50.71 34.26 -53.36
C VAL A 4 49.35 33.81 -52.79
N ARG A 5 48.53 34.82 -52.42
CA ARG A 5 47.04 34.90 -52.24
C ARG A 5 46.40 34.54 -50.88
N GLY A 6 45.85 35.56 -50.21
CA GLY A 6 44.58 35.48 -49.43
C GLY A 6 43.35 35.55 -50.36
N PRO A 7 42.16 36.06 -49.98
CA PRO A 7 41.58 36.41 -48.66
C PRO A 7 40.11 35.89 -48.46
N ARG A 8 39.42 36.37 -47.40
CA ARG A 8 37.94 36.42 -47.18
C ARG A 8 37.24 35.12 -46.71
N GLU A 9 36.14 35.10 -45.96
CA GLU A 9 35.27 36.04 -45.22
C GLU A 9 34.25 35.17 -44.45
N GLY A 10 33.61 35.73 -43.42
CA GLY A 10 32.37 35.22 -42.81
C GLY A 10 32.62 34.34 -41.57
N GLY A 11 32.20 34.70 -40.36
CA GLY A 11 31.14 35.60 -39.94
C GLY A 11 30.27 34.83 -38.95
N SER A 12 30.01 35.41 -37.77
CA SER A 12 28.84 35.12 -36.90
C SER A 12 28.77 33.67 -36.34
N THR A 13 28.52 33.34 -35.07
CA THR A 13 27.73 33.99 -34.03
C THR A 13 27.96 33.18 -32.75
N ARG A 14 28.03 33.84 -31.59
CA ARG A 14 27.71 33.24 -30.29
C ARG A 14 26.26 32.71 -30.32
N ALA A 15 26.05 31.46 -29.94
CA ALA A 15 24.81 30.87 -29.38
C ALA A 15 25.08 29.37 -29.18
N ALA A 16 24.67 28.63 -28.16
CA ALA A 16 23.92 28.82 -26.93
C ALA A 16 24.31 27.59 -26.07
N GLY A 17 24.49 27.67 -24.75
CA GLY A 17 23.37 27.85 -23.84
C GLY A 17 22.42 26.63 -23.81
N GLY A 18 22.94 25.39 -23.84
CA GLY A 18 22.13 24.18 -23.67
C GLY A 18 21.91 23.84 -22.20
N GLY A 19 21.01 24.57 -21.53
CA GLY A 19 20.55 24.23 -20.18
C GLY A 19 19.88 22.85 -20.12
N PRO A 20 19.74 22.26 -18.92
CA PRO A 20 19.01 21.01 -18.76
C PRO A 20 17.59 21.19 -19.29
N GLN A 21 17.16 20.26 -20.12
CA GLN A 21 15.82 20.20 -20.68
C GLN A 21 14.82 20.10 -19.53
N ASP A 22 14.33 21.26 -19.12
CA ASP A 22 13.15 21.43 -18.29
C ASP A 22 11.95 21.03 -19.15
N GLY A 23 11.77 19.72 -19.26
CA GLY A 23 10.59 19.09 -19.83
C GLY A 23 9.42 19.37 -18.91
N GLY A 24 8.91 20.61 -18.98
CA GLY A 24 7.64 21.05 -18.44
C GLY A 24 6.52 20.20 -19.03
N GLN A 25 6.35 19.01 -18.47
CA GLN A 25 5.24 18.15 -18.77
C GLN A 25 4.01 18.78 -18.13
N ARG A 26 3.32 19.55 -18.97
CA ARG A 26 1.98 20.11 -18.83
C ARG A 26 1.15 19.31 -17.83
N ASP A 27 0.96 19.85 -16.64
CA ASP A 27 0.12 19.24 -15.63
C ASP A 27 -1.00 20.20 -15.23
N GLY A 28 -1.90 20.42 -16.20
CA GLY A 28 -3.19 21.04 -15.98
C GLY A 28 -4.11 20.07 -15.25
N ARG A 29 -4.52 20.45 -14.03
CA ARG A 29 -5.31 19.70 -13.01
C ARG A 29 -4.50 18.83 -12.03
N ARG A 30 -3.43 19.36 -11.44
CA ARG A 30 -2.85 18.76 -10.21
C ARG A 30 -3.64 19.20 -8.98
N GLY A 31 -4.58 18.37 -8.54
CA GLY A 31 -5.25 18.53 -7.24
C GLY A 31 -4.26 18.48 -6.07
N ASN A 32 -4.66 19.03 -4.91
CA ASN A 32 -3.83 19.07 -3.70
C ASN A 32 -3.42 17.65 -3.28
N PRO A 33 -2.12 17.29 -3.24
CA PRO A 33 -1.66 15.94 -2.93
C PRO A 33 -2.05 15.49 -1.52
N VAL A 34 -2.23 16.44 -0.59
CA VAL A 34 -2.75 16.14 0.75
C VAL A 34 -4.21 15.70 0.65
N ALA A 35 -5.03 16.42 -0.12
CA ALA A 35 -6.43 16.05 -0.33
C ALA A 35 -6.57 14.69 -1.02
N SER A 36 -5.71 14.39 -2.00
CA SER A 36 -5.69 13.07 -2.66
C SER A 36 -5.36 11.94 -1.68
N ALA A 37 -4.39 12.13 -0.79
CA ALA A 37 -4.05 11.09 0.18
C ALA A 37 -5.05 10.97 1.34
N LEU A 38 -5.69 12.07 1.74
CA LEU A 38 -6.83 12.06 2.67
C LEU A 38 -7.98 11.26 2.05
N ALA A 39 -8.33 11.54 0.80
CA ALA A 39 -9.36 10.83 0.06
C ALA A 39 -9.01 9.34 -0.10
N GLY A 40 -7.75 8.99 -0.41
CA GLY A 40 -7.30 7.59 -0.47
C GLY A 40 -7.42 6.86 0.87
N SER A 41 -7.12 7.55 1.98
CA SER A 41 -7.27 7.00 3.33
C SER A 41 -8.75 6.79 3.72
N ALA A 42 -9.62 7.71 3.33
CA ALA A 42 -11.06 7.57 3.50
C ALA A 42 -11.61 6.40 2.65
N CYS A 43 -11.14 6.23 1.41
CA CYS A 43 -11.52 5.11 0.54
C CYS A 43 -11.16 3.75 1.16
N ILE A 44 -9.97 3.64 1.76
CA ILE A 44 -9.51 2.41 2.43
C ILE A 44 -10.36 2.15 3.68
N SER A 45 -10.65 3.17 4.46
CA SER A 45 -11.49 3.04 5.66
C SER A 45 -12.92 2.60 5.30
N ALA A 46 -13.49 3.19 4.24
CA ALA A 46 -14.79 2.81 3.71
C ALA A 46 -14.82 1.37 3.16
N SER A 47 -13.68 0.81 2.76
CA SER A 47 -13.58 -0.56 2.26
C SER A 47 -14.00 -1.58 3.31
N ALA A 48 -13.55 -1.41 4.55
CA ALA A 48 -13.91 -2.33 5.64
C ALA A 48 -15.42 -2.31 5.91
N VAL A 49 -16.05 -1.14 5.77
CA VAL A 49 -17.50 -0.97 5.89
C VAL A 49 -18.24 -1.64 4.73
N PHE A 50 -17.83 -1.40 3.48
CA PHE A 50 -18.45 -2.02 2.30
C PHE A 50 -18.34 -3.55 2.33
N MET A 51 -17.23 -4.08 2.85
CA MET A 51 -17.07 -5.52 3.08
C MET A 51 -18.12 -6.04 4.07
N LYS A 52 -18.33 -5.35 5.20
CA LYS A 52 -19.33 -5.77 6.18
C LYS A 52 -20.76 -5.65 5.64
N LEU A 53 -21.05 -4.60 4.87
CA LEU A 53 -22.35 -4.35 4.25
C LEU A 53 -22.67 -5.29 3.08
N SER A 54 -21.67 -5.88 2.42
CA SER A 54 -21.93 -6.84 1.34
C SER A 54 -22.57 -8.13 1.86
N GLY A 55 -22.43 -8.45 3.15
CA GLY A 55 -23.00 -9.66 3.76
C GLY A 55 -22.45 -10.97 3.19
N THR A 56 -21.38 -10.90 2.39
CA THR A 56 -20.78 -12.05 1.73
C THR A 56 -19.70 -12.70 2.58
N ASN A 57 -19.42 -13.98 2.34
CA ASN A 57 -18.31 -14.66 2.97
C ASN A 57 -16.94 -14.08 2.52
N ALA A 58 -15.89 -14.38 3.30
CA ALA A 58 -14.55 -13.84 3.10
C ALA A 58 -13.95 -14.20 1.73
N GLY A 59 -14.07 -15.46 1.30
CA GLY A 59 -13.55 -15.93 0.02
C GLY A 59 -14.20 -15.24 -1.18
N THR A 60 -15.52 -15.11 -1.16
CA THR A 60 -16.32 -14.44 -2.20
C THR A 60 -15.92 -12.99 -2.34
N ALA A 61 -15.84 -12.27 -1.21
CA ALA A 61 -15.49 -10.85 -1.25
C ALA A 61 -14.05 -10.62 -1.71
N ALA A 62 -13.09 -11.41 -1.22
CA ALA A 62 -11.69 -11.31 -1.64
C ALA A 62 -11.52 -11.59 -3.14
N PHE A 63 -12.17 -12.65 -3.64
CA PHE A 63 -12.15 -13.00 -5.05
C PHE A 63 -12.80 -11.92 -5.93
N LEU A 64 -14.07 -11.58 -5.66
CA LEU A 64 -14.83 -10.63 -6.47
C LEU A 64 -14.21 -9.23 -6.43
N ARG A 65 -13.67 -8.79 -5.28
CA ARG A 65 -12.92 -7.52 -5.18
C ARG A 65 -11.74 -7.49 -6.13
N CYS A 66 -10.94 -8.57 -6.19
CA CYS A 66 -9.78 -8.63 -7.08
C CYS A 66 -10.19 -8.76 -8.54
N ALA A 67 -11.17 -9.63 -8.85
CA ALA A 67 -11.68 -9.82 -10.20
C ALA A 67 -12.26 -8.52 -10.79
N LEU A 68 -13.05 -7.78 -10.01
CA LEU A 68 -13.62 -6.49 -10.42
C LEU A 68 -12.53 -5.42 -10.64
N ALA A 69 -11.49 -5.40 -9.80
CA ALA A 69 -10.36 -4.48 -9.99
C ALA A 69 -9.59 -4.76 -11.30
N LEU A 70 -9.51 -6.03 -11.74
CA LEU A 70 -8.84 -6.39 -12.99
C LEU A 70 -9.51 -5.81 -14.23
N PHE A 71 -10.83 -5.65 -14.24
CA PHE A 71 -11.53 -5.01 -15.36
C PHE A 71 -10.99 -3.60 -15.66
N VAL A 72 -10.53 -2.89 -14.62
CA VAL A 72 -9.92 -1.55 -14.77
C VAL A 72 -8.40 -1.63 -14.95
N LEU A 73 -7.72 -2.53 -14.23
CA LEU A 73 -6.26 -2.62 -14.26
C LEU A 73 -5.70 -3.22 -15.55
N VAL A 74 -6.37 -4.22 -16.15
CA VAL A 74 -5.94 -4.87 -17.39
C VAL A 74 -5.81 -3.88 -18.56
N PRO A 75 -6.81 -3.04 -18.89
CA PRO A 75 -6.67 -2.09 -20.00
C PRO A 75 -5.59 -1.03 -19.72
N LEU A 76 -5.38 -0.64 -18.46
CA LEU A 76 -4.33 0.29 -18.07
C LEU A 76 -2.93 -0.34 -18.20
N ALA A 77 -2.76 -1.59 -17.74
CA ALA A 77 -1.51 -2.34 -17.85
C ALA A 77 -1.17 -2.60 -19.32
N TRP A 78 -2.16 -2.96 -20.14
CA TRP A 78 -1.97 -3.16 -21.57
C TRP A 78 -1.50 -1.89 -22.28
N ARG A 79 -2.07 -0.73 -21.92
CA ARG A 79 -1.60 0.58 -22.43
C ARG A 79 -0.17 0.89 -21.97
N GLU A 80 0.20 0.54 -20.75
CA GLU A 80 1.55 0.73 -20.23
C GLU A 80 2.56 -0.17 -20.95
N VAL A 81 2.26 -1.46 -21.13
CA VAL A 81 3.12 -2.42 -21.85
C VAL A 81 3.32 -2.01 -23.31
N ARG A 82 2.27 -1.49 -23.97
CA ARG A 82 2.39 -0.94 -25.34
C ARG A 82 3.31 0.27 -25.43
N ARG A 83 3.45 1.07 -24.36
CA ARG A 83 4.26 2.29 -24.34
C ARG A 83 5.69 2.06 -23.85
N ALA A 84 5.85 1.26 -22.80
CA ALA A 84 7.11 1.07 -22.09
C ALA A 84 7.80 -0.27 -22.41
N GLY A 85 7.14 -1.15 -23.18
CA GLY A 85 7.65 -2.48 -23.51
C GLY A 85 7.25 -3.55 -22.49
N ALA A 86 7.69 -4.79 -22.75
CA ALA A 86 7.40 -5.92 -21.88
C ALA A 86 8.29 -5.93 -20.63
N ARG A 87 7.69 -6.27 -19.49
CA ARG A 87 8.44 -6.42 -18.24
C ARG A 87 9.16 -7.77 -18.20
N PRO A 88 10.41 -7.86 -17.72
CA PRO A 88 11.15 -9.12 -17.67
C PRO A 88 10.42 -10.24 -16.92
N ALA A 89 10.45 -11.46 -17.44
CA ALA A 89 9.74 -12.62 -16.89
C ALA A 89 10.04 -12.88 -15.40
N ARG A 90 11.30 -12.73 -14.99
CA ARG A 90 11.70 -12.86 -13.57
C ARG A 90 10.94 -11.90 -12.66
N ARG A 91 10.67 -10.67 -13.12
CA ARG A 91 9.94 -9.67 -12.33
C ARG A 91 8.43 -9.93 -12.34
N LEU A 92 7.89 -10.40 -13.47
CA LEU A 92 6.50 -10.87 -13.54
C LEU A 92 6.24 -12.04 -12.57
N LEU A 93 7.19 -12.97 -12.46
CA LEU A 93 7.13 -14.04 -11.47
C LEU A 93 7.13 -13.48 -10.05
N MET A 94 7.99 -12.51 -9.74
CA MET A 94 7.99 -11.84 -8.43
C MET A 94 6.68 -11.11 -8.16
N ASP A 95 6.10 -10.42 -9.14
CA ASP A 95 4.80 -9.75 -9.02
C ASP A 95 3.68 -10.77 -8.76
N GLY A 96 3.74 -11.93 -9.42
CA GLY A 96 2.81 -13.04 -9.21
C GLY A 96 2.93 -13.63 -7.80
N CYS A 97 4.15 -13.93 -7.34
CA CYS A 97 4.39 -14.37 -5.97
C CYS A 97 3.92 -13.34 -4.93
N ALA A 98 4.13 -12.05 -5.19
CA ALA A 98 3.61 -10.99 -4.34
C ALA A 98 2.06 -11.02 -4.33
N GLY A 99 1.46 -11.20 -5.50
CA GLY A 99 0.01 -11.32 -5.64
C GLY A 99 -0.60 -12.48 -4.89
N VAL A 100 0.07 -13.64 -4.83
CA VAL A 100 -0.40 -14.76 -4.00
C VAL A 100 -0.50 -14.35 -2.53
N LEU A 101 0.53 -13.68 -1.99
CA LEU A 101 0.51 -13.15 -0.62
C LEU A 101 -0.60 -12.11 -0.43
N LEU A 102 -0.86 -11.27 -1.43
CA LEU A 102 -1.97 -10.32 -1.41
C LEU A 102 -3.33 -11.03 -1.39
N GLY A 103 -3.48 -12.15 -2.10
CA GLY A 103 -4.71 -12.95 -2.05
C GLY A 103 -4.93 -13.58 -0.66
N VAL A 104 -3.87 -14.07 -0.02
CA VAL A 104 -3.89 -14.57 1.38
C VAL A 104 -4.34 -13.48 2.33
N ASP A 105 -3.71 -12.32 2.22
CA ASP A 105 -4.07 -11.12 2.97
C ASP A 105 -5.55 -10.78 2.82
N MET A 106 -6.07 -10.70 1.59
CA MET A 106 -7.46 -10.30 1.33
C MET A 106 -8.48 -11.26 1.95
N VAL A 107 -8.23 -12.57 1.88
CA VAL A 107 -9.14 -13.58 2.48
C VAL A 107 -9.10 -13.48 4.01
N PHE A 108 -7.91 -13.43 4.61
CA PHE A 108 -7.78 -13.32 6.07
C PHE A 108 -8.27 -11.97 6.61
N TRP A 109 -8.05 -10.88 5.88
CA TRP A 109 -8.58 -9.58 6.26
C TRP A 109 -10.10 -9.57 6.22
N ALA A 110 -10.72 -10.13 5.18
CA ALA A 110 -12.17 -10.22 5.11
C ALA A 110 -12.75 -11.08 6.25
N ALA A 111 -12.09 -12.19 6.60
CA ALA A 111 -12.46 -13.01 7.77
C ALA A 111 -12.32 -12.21 9.08
N ALA A 112 -11.23 -11.47 9.26
CA ALA A 112 -11.02 -10.63 10.44
C ALA A 112 -12.07 -9.53 10.57
N VAL A 113 -12.48 -8.89 9.45
CA VAL A 113 -13.54 -7.88 9.45
C VAL A 113 -14.88 -8.47 9.92
N LEU A 114 -15.18 -9.72 9.53
CA LEU A 114 -16.38 -10.43 9.96
C LEU A 114 -16.33 -10.82 11.45
N ASP A 115 -15.17 -11.25 11.95
CA ASP A 115 -15.00 -11.74 13.33
C ASP A 115 -14.88 -10.64 14.39
N VAL A 116 -14.12 -9.57 14.12
CA VAL A 116 -13.77 -8.52 15.10
C VAL A 116 -14.19 -7.11 14.66
N GLY A 117 -14.78 -6.97 13.47
CA GLY A 117 -15.25 -5.69 12.95
C GLY A 117 -14.21 -4.92 12.14
N ALA A 118 -14.71 -3.91 11.42
CA ALA A 118 -13.95 -3.14 10.43
C ALA A 118 -12.77 -2.37 11.07
N SER A 119 -13.04 -1.75 12.21
CA SER A 119 -12.09 -0.89 12.92
C SER A 119 -10.91 -1.71 13.45
N VAL A 120 -11.20 -2.80 14.16
CA VAL A 120 -10.20 -3.67 14.77
C VAL A 120 -9.37 -4.38 13.70
N ALA A 121 -10.01 -4.96 12.68
CA ALA A 121 -9.30 -5.63 11.59
C ALA A 121 -8.30 -4.70 10.86
N THR A 122 -8.66 -3.44 10.67
CA THR A 122 -7.76 -2.44 10.06
C THR A 122 -6.54 -2.16 10.93
N VAL A 123 -6.69 -2.14 12.27
CA VAL A 123 -5.57 -1.98 13.20
C VAL A 123 -4.69 -3.22 13.22
N LEU A 124 -5.26 -4.42 13.21
CA LEU A 124 -4.50 -5.68 13.12
C LEU A 124 -3.66 -5.73 11.83
N LEU A 125 -4.22 -5.26 10.70
CA LEU A 125 -3.51 -5.18 9.42
C LEU A 125 -2.27 -4.26 9.49
N ASN A 126 -2.23 -3.29 10.40
CA ASN A 126 -1.08 -2.40 10.59
C ASN A 126 0.15 -3.09 11.22
N VAL A 127 0.03 -4.34 11.68
CA VAL A 127 1.18 -5.19 12.05
C VAL A 127 2.23 -5.24 10.94
N GLN A 128 1.81 -5.08 9.68
CA GLN A 128 2.69 -4.97 8.52
C GLN A 128 3.83 -3.96 8.69
N VAL A 129 3.62 -2.86 9.44
CA VAL A 129 4.61 -1.79 9.65
C VAL A 129 5.80 -2.28 10.48
N VAL A 130 5.60 -3.31 11.29
CA VAL A 130 6.65 -4.00 12.04
C VAL A 130 7.25 -5.14 11.23
N VAL A 131 6.40 -5.95 10.59
CA VAL A 131 6.86 -7.14 9.87
C VAL A 131 7.71 -6.76 8.65
N PHE A 132 7.35 -5.70 7.93
CA PHE A 132 8.07 -5.28 6.73
C PHE A 132 9.55 -4.88 6.99
N PRO A 133 9.88 -4.01 7.97
CA PRO A 133 11.28 -3.73 8.31
C PRO A 133 12.05 -4.95 8.82
N LEU A 134 11.39 -5.88 9.50
CA LEU A 134 12.00 -7.13 9.95
C LEU A 134 12.35 -8.05 8.77
N LEU A 135 11.43 -8.21 7.81
CA LEU A 135 11.69 -8.92 6.55
C LEU A 135 12.83 -8.26 5.78
N ALA A 136 12.82 -6.93 5.69
CA ALA A 136 13.88 -6.17 5.05
C ALA A 136 15.23 -6.41 5.75
N TRP A 137 15.28 -6.40 7.08
CA TRP A 137 16.50 -6.71 7.83
C TRP A 137 16.98 -8.15 7.58
N LEU A 138 16.08 -9.13 7.64
CA LEU A 138 16.42 -10.54 7.45
C LEU A 138 17.07 -10.79 6.09
N VAL A 139 16.58 -10.14 5.03
CA VAL A 139 17.11 -10.32 3.67
C VAL A 139 18.31 -9.42 3.37
N SER A 140 18.32 -8.17 3.83
CA SER A 140 19.39 -7.21 3.50
C SER A 140 20.51 -7.14 4.53
N GLY A 141 20.36 -7.78 5.70
CA GLY A 141 21.30 -7.72 6.82
C GLY A 141 21.39 -6.36 7.53
N THR A 142 20.73 -5.31 7.03
CA THR A 142 20.77 -3.98 7.65
C THR A 142 19.94 -3.94 8.92
N ARG A 143 20.61 -3.90 10.08
CA ARG A 143 19.96 -3.97 11.39
C ARG A 143 18.88 -2.90 11.55
N PRO A 144 17.70 -3.25 12.09
CA PRO A 144 16.67 -2.27 12.41
C PRO A 144 17.21 -1.32 13.48
N SER A 145 16.74 -0.07 13.46
CA SER A 145 17.16 0.92 14.45
C SER A 145 16.83 0.45 15.87
N ARG A 146 17.66 0.79 16.87
CA ARG A 146 17.38 0.49 18.28
C ARG A 146 15.98 0.97 18.72
N ARG A 147 15.50 2.08 18.15
CA ARG A 147 14.17 2.63 18.40
C ARG A 147 13.04 1.75 17.88
N PHE A 148 13.23 1.15 16.70
CA PHE A 148 12.27 0.18 16.15
C PHE A 148 12.11 -1.03 17.08
N VAL A 149 13.23 -1.52 17.64
CA VAL A 149 13.22 -2.62 18.61
C VAL A 149 12.43 -2.26 19.87
N PHE A 150 12.49 -1.00 20.34
CA PHE A 150 11.67 -0.53 21.46
C PHE A 150 10.19 -0.32 21.12
N MET A 151 9.88 0.11 19.89
CA MET A 151 8.50 0.39 19.47
C MET A 151 7.73 -0.88 19.08
N ALA A 152 8.41 -1.93 18.61
CA ALA A 152 7.76 -3.17 18.17
C ALA A 152 6.92 -3.84 19.29
N PRO A 153 7.40 -3.99 20.54
CA PRO A 153 6.58 -4.49 21.65
C PRO A 153 5.35 -3.62 21.92
N LEU A 154 5.49 -2.30 21.81
CA LEU A 154 4.38 -1.37 22.02
C LEU A 154 3.29 -1.52 20.95
N MET A 155 3.69 -1.73 19.70
CA MET A 155 2.77 -2.02 18.59
C MET A 155 2.06 -3.35 18.78
N LEU A 156 2.79 -4.40 19.19
CA LEU A 156 2.21 -5.71 19.50
C LEU A 156 1.24 -5.65 20.69
N ALA A 157 1.56 -4.86 21.72
CA ALA A 157 0.67 -4.62 22.85
C ALA A 157 -0.60 -3.88 22.43
N GLY A 158 -0.48 -2.85 21.59
CA GLY A 158 -1.64 -2.15 21.04
C GLY A 158 -2.54 -3.05 20.20
N VAL A 159 -1.95 -3.94 19.39
CA VAL A 159 -2.66 -4.97 18.61
C VAL A 159 -3.39 -5.93 19.54
N ALA A 160 -2.73 -6.44 20.60
CA ALA A 160 -3.35 -7.32 21.59
C ALA A 160 -4.54 -6.64 22.30
N LEU A 161 -4.42 -5.36 22.66
CA LEU A 161 -5.50 -4.59 23.27
C LEU A 161 -6.65 -4.30 22.29
N ALA A 162 -6.33 -3.87 21.07
CA ALA A 162 -7.30 -3.58 20.02
C ALA A 162 -8.11 -4.81 19.62
N SER A 163 -7.53 -5.99 19.77
CA SER A 163 -8.13 -7.25 19.38
C SER A 163 -9.29 -7.72 20.26
N GLY A 164 -9.48 -7.11 21.45
CA GLY A 164 -10.48 -7.57 22.41
C GLY A 164 -10.10 -8.87 23.14
N ALA A 165 -8.84 -9.33 23.02
CA ALA A 165 -8.31 -10.48 23.77
C ALA A 165 -8.41 -10.31 25.31
N ILE A 166 -8.57 -9.07 25.78
CA ILE A 166 -8.80 -8.72 27.17
C ILE A 166 -10.17 -8.01 27.23
N GLY A 167 -11.25 -8.75 27.49
CA GLY A 167 -12.59 -8.16 27.54
C GLY A 167 -13.71 -9.19 27.35
N ARG A 168 -14.98 -8.76 27.51
CA ARG A 168 -16.15 -9.59 27.17
C ARG A 168 -16.39 -9.51 25.65
N PRO A 169 -16.36 -10.63 24.92
CA PRO A 169 -16.67 -10.66 23.49
C PRO A 169 -18.11 -10.16 23.24
N GLU A 170 -18.36 -9.48 22.13
CA GLU A 170 -19.73 -9.27 21.66
C GLU A 170 -20.36 -10.65 21.29
N PRO A 171 -21.67 -10.83 21.52
CA PRO A 171 -22.36 -12.07 21.12
C PRO A 171 -22.17 -12.37 19.63
N GLY A 172 -21.65 -13.54 19.30
CA GLY A 172 -21.39 -13.96 17.91
C GLY A 172 -20.02 -13.56 17.34
N SER A 173 -19.18 -12.84 18.10
CA SER A 173 -17.80 -12.55 17.72
C SER A 173 -16.85 -13.70 18.11
N HIS A 174 -15.82 -13.93 17.30
CA HIS A 174 -14.70 -14.81 17.63
C HIS A 174 -13.40 -14.00 17.72
N PRO A 175 -13.15 -13.28 18.85
CA PRO A 175 -12.03 -12.35 18.95
C PRO A 175 -10.70 -12.99 18.61
N VAL A 176 -10.42 -14.17 19.16
CA VAL A 176 -9.17 -14.92 18.94
C VAL A 176 -8.96 -15.23 17.45
N ALA A 177 -10.00 -15.72 16.76
CA ALA A 177 -9.94 -16.02 15.33
C ALA A 177 -9.66 -14.74 14.52
N GLY A 178 -10.40 -13.66 14.79
CA GLY A 178 -10.18 -12.37 14.13
C GLY A 178 -8.78 -11.79 14.38
N VAL A 179 -8.19 -11.97 15.57
CA VAL A 179 -6.78 -11.60 15.85
C VAL A 179 -5.84 -12.39 14.95
N THR A 180 -6.03 -13.70 14.90
CA THR A 180 -5.15 -14.59 14.14
C THR A 180 -5.21 -14.27 12.65
N PHE A 181 -6.41 -14.11 12.10
CA PHE A 181 -6.59 -13.73 10.70
C PHE A 181 -6.07 -12.33 10.41
N GLY A 182 -6.39 -11.32 11.24
CA GLY A 182 -5.91 -9.96 11.02
C GLY A 182 -4.39 -9.82 11.12
N THR A 183 -3.76 -10.57 12.03
CA THR A 183 -2.29 -10.59 12.16
C THR A 183 -1.65 -11.33 10.98
N ALA A 184 -2.21 -12.48 10.59
CA ALA A 184 -1.75 -13.23 9.42
C ALA A 184 -1.90 -12.41 8.13
N ALA A 185 -2.99 -11.65 7.99
CA ALA A 185 -3.20 -10.69 6.91
C ALA A 185 -2.09 -9.63 6.88
N GLY A 186 -1.82 -8.98 8.03
CA GLY A 186 -0.73 -8.00 8.14
C GLY A 186 0.65 -8.55 7.79
N VAL A 187 0.94 -9.80 8.16
CA VAL A 187 2.20 -10.50 7.79
C VAL A 187 2.25 -10.76 6.28
N ALA A 188 1.18 -11.30 5.70
CA ALA A 188 1.08 -11.58 4.27
C ALA A 188 1.21 -10.29 3.44
N TYR A 189 0.55 -9.21 3.87
CA TYR A 189 0.63 -7.90 3.23
C TYR A 189 2.05 -7.30 3.31
N ALA A 190 2.75 -7.45 4.45
CA ALA A 190 4.16 -7.05 4.55
C ALA A 190 5.05 -7.80 3.57
N GLY A 191 4.79 -9.11 3.37
CA GLY A 191 5.48 -9.92 2.37
C GLY A 191 5.19 -9.44 0.93
N TYR A 192 3.93 -9.13 0.62
CA TYR A 192 3.55 -8.49 -0.65
C TYR A 192 4.33 -7.18 -0.89
N LEU A 193 4.32 -6.26 0.08
CA LEU A 193 5.05 -4.99 -0.01
C LEU A 193 6.55 -5.20 -0.21
N PHE A 194 7.12 -6.19 0.47
CA PHE A 194 8.53 -6.52 0.38
C PHE A 194 8.91 -7.04 -1.02
N LEU A 195 8.14 -7.98 -1.58
CA LEU A 195 8.38 -8.48 -2.94
C LEU A 195 8.17 -7.38 -3.98
N MET A 196 7.14 -6.55 -3.82
CA MET A 196 6.90 -5.38 -4.68
C MET A 196 8.09 -4.42 -4.66
N ARG A 197 8.67 -4.19 -3.48
CA ARG A 197 9.86 -3.34 -3.33
C ARG A 197 11.09 -3.93 -4.02
N LEU A 198 11.30 -5.24 -3.95
CA LEU A 198 12.38 -5.92 -4.66
C LEU A 198 12.16 -5.94 -6.18
N GLY A 199 10.90 -6.03 -6.62
CA GLY A 199 10.50 -6.08 -8.02
C GLY A 199 10.45 -4.72 -8.74
N GLY A 200 10.40 -3.61 -8.00
CA GLY A 200 10.28 -2.24 -8.54
C GLY A 200 11.47 -1.75 -9.37
N GLY A 201 11.30 -0.61 -10.05
CA GLY A 201 12.41 0.19 -10.61
C GLY A 201 12.58 0.24 -12.13
N LEU A 202 11.54 0.03 -12.95
CA LEU A 202 11.67 0.06 -14.43
C LEU A 202 10.58 0.91 -15.13
N GLY A 203 10.05 1.95 -14.49
CA GLY A 203 9.01 2.80 -15.11
C GLY A 203 7.62 2.17 -15.25
N HIS A 204 7.46 0.88 -14.91
CA HIS A 204 6.15 0.22 -14.80
C HIS A 204 5.54 0.46 -13.43
N THR A 205 4.38 1.11 -13.40
CA THR A 205 3.58 1.36 -12.19
C THR A 205 2.33 0.49 -12.17
N VAL A 206 1.69 0.30 -13.34
CA VAL A 206 0.40 -0.40 -13.44
C VAL A 206 0.57 -1.91 -13.59
N THR A 207 1.52 -2.33 -14.43
CA THR A 207 1.80 -3.76 -14.72
C THR A 207 2.07 -4.58 -13.45
N PRO A 208 2.97 -4.18 -12.51
CA PRO A 208 3.17 -4.91 -11.25
C PRO A 208 1.87 -5.16 -10.49
N VAL A 209 1.05 -4.11 -10.40
CA VAL A 209 -0.18 -4.12 -9.61
C VAL A 209 -1.23 -4.98 -10.27
N CYS A 210 -1.38 -4.88 -11.60
CA CYS A 210 -2.28 -5.74 -12.37
C CYS A 210 -1.92 -7.22 -12.23
N VAL A 211 -0.64 -7.58 -12.41
CA VAL A 211 -0.18 -8.98 -12.30
C VAL A 211 -0.38 -9.51 -10.89
N SER A 212 -0.04 -8.70 -9.87
CA SER A 212 -0.26 -9.09 -8.48
C SER A 212 -1.74 -9.21 -8.12
N THR A 213 -2.60 -8.36 -8.67
CA THR A 213 -4.06 -8.44 -8.46
C THR A 213 -4.65 -9.66 -9.17
N ALA A 214 -4.10 -10.06 -10.31
CA ALA A 214 -4.52 -11.27 -11.03
C ALA A 214 -4.15 -12.53 -10.24
N ALA A 215 -2.91 -12.59 -9.75
CA ALA A 215 -2.47 -13.67 -8.87
C ALA A 215 -3.23 -13.67 -7.52
N ALA A 216 -3.58 -12.49 -6.99
CA ALA A 216 -4.40 -12.37 -5.79
C ALA A 216 -5.82 -12.91 -6.01
N ALA A 217 -6.44 -12.61 -7.16
CA ALA A 217 -7.74 -13.17 -7.52
C ALA A 217 -7.67 -14.71 -7.58
N GLY A 218 -6.64 -15.26 -8.22
CA GLY A 218 -6.44 -16.72 -8.27
C GLY A 218 -6.23 -17.34 -6.89
N ALA A 219 -5.35 -16.77 -6.07
CA ALA A 219 -5.09 -17.24 -4.72
C ALA A 219 -6.35 -17.13 -3.82
N ALA A 220 -7.08 -16.02 -3.90
CA ALA A 220 -8.33 -15.82 -3.20
C ALA A 220 -9.43 -16.78 -3.67
N ALA A 221 -9.51 -17.10 -4.96
CA ALA A 221 -10.42 -18.11 -5.48
C ALA A 221 -10.13 -19.50 -4.91
N VAL A 222 -8.85 -19.89 -4.88
CA VAL A 222 -8.43 -21.20 -4.36
C VAL A 222 -8.64 -21.29 -2.86
N MET A 223 -8.11 -20.34 -2.08
CA MET A 223 -8.29 -20.39 -0.61
C MET A 223 -9.72 -20.14 -0.20
N GLY A 224 -10.39 -19.16 -0.80
CA GLY A 224 -11.80 -18.88 -0.55
C GLY A 224 -12.68 -20.08 -0.91
N GLY A 225 -12.45 -20.69 -2.07
CA GLY A 225 -13.18 -21.87 -2.53
C GLY A 225 -13.01 -23.09 -1.63
N LEU A 226 -11.79 -23.32 -1.13
CA LEU A 226 -11.49 -24.43 -0.21
C LEU A 226 -11.96 -24.19 1.23
N TRP A 227 -12.15 -22.93 1.63
CA TRP A 227 -12.46 -22.59 3.02
C TRP A 227 -13.90 -22.15 3.25
N THR A 228 -14.34 -21.08 2.59
CA THR A 228 -15.68 -20.48 2.80
C THR A 228 -16.63 -20.68 1.62
N GLY A 229 -16.12 -21.23 0.51
CA GLY A 229 -16.78 -21.20 -0.80
C GLY A 229 -16.64 -19.84 -1.49
N VAL A 230 -16.89 -19.84 -2.80
CA VAL A 230 -16.99 -18.64 -3.64
C VAL A 230 -18.37 -18.62 -4.27
N ASP A 231 -19.21 -17.69 -3.81
CA ASP A 231 -20.53 -17.45 -4.38
C ASP A 231 -20.45 -16.35 -5.44
N LEU A 232 -20.75 -16.69 -6.70
CA LEU A 232 -20.77 -15.73 -7.80
C LEU A 232 -22.13 -15.03 -7.94
N GLY A 233 -23.14 -15.44 -7.18
CA GLY A 233 -24.48 -14.88 -7.19
C GLY A 233 -24.96 -14.30 -5.85
N PRO A 234 -24.17 -13.47 -5.13
CA PRO A 234 -24.52 -13.00 -3.78
C PRO A 234 -25.74 -12.04 -3.72
N GLY A 235 -26.40 -11.79 -4.85
CA GLY A 235 -27.51 -10.85 -5.00
C GLY A 235 -27.10 -9.43 -5.37
N TRP A 236 -28.03 -8.68 -5.98
CA TRP A 236 -27.79 -7.33 -6.49
C TRP A 236 -27.30 -6.32 -5.42
N PRO A 237 -27.83 -6.32 -4.18
CA PRO A 237 -27.32 -5.41 -3.14
C PRO A 237 -25.86 -5.69 -2.78
N ALA A 238 -25.48 -6.97 -2.65
CA ALA A 238 -24.11 -7.38 -2.35
C ALA A 238 -23.16 -7.00 -3.48
N TRP A 239 -23.56 -7.19 -4.74
CA TRP A 239 -22.80 -6.75 -5.91
C TRP A 239 -22.51 -5.24 -5.89
N GLY A 240 -23.50 -4.41 -5.52
CA GLY A 240 -23.30 -2.97 -5.38
C GLY A 240 -22.18 -2.62 -4.39
N TRP A 241 -22.20 -3.26 -3.21
CA TRP A 241 -21.16 -3.07 -2.20
C TRP A 241 -19.79 -3.63 -2.62
N LEU A 242 -19.75 -4.79 -3.29
CA LEU A 242 -18.50 -5.38 -3.80
C LEU A 242 -17.88 -4.57 -4.93
N ILE A 243 -18.71 -3.96 -5.79
CA ILE A 243 -18.25 -3.01 -6.82
C ILE A 243 -17.70 -1.75 -6.17
N ALA A 244 -18.39 -1.18 -5.18
CA ALA A 244 -17.86 -0.05 -4.41
C ALA A 244 -16.54 -0.42 -3.71
N LEU A 245 -16.48 -1.59 -3.09
CA LEU A 245 -15.29 -2.14 -2.44
C LEU A 245 -14.11 -2.26 -3.42
N ALA A 246 -14.34 -2.79 -4.62
CA ALA A 246 -13.30 -2.94 -5.64
C ALA A 246 -12.85 -1.59 -6.22
N LEU A 247 -13.80 -0.74 -6.63
CA LEU A 247 -13.48 0.50 -7.33
C LEU A 247 -12.96 1.58 -6.39
N VAL A 248 -13.64 1.81 -5.27
CA VAL A 248 -13.23 2.83 -4.29
C VAL A 248 -12.07 2.32 -3.47
N GLY A 249 -12.22 1.11 -2.93
CA GLY A 249 -11.31 0.55 -1.95
C GLY A 249 -9.99 0.01 -2.49
N GLN A 250 -9.96 -0.39 -3.77
CA GLN A 250 -8.75 -0.89 -4.40
C GLN A 250 -8.25 0.10 -5.45
N VAL A 251 -9.03 0.35 -6.50
CA VAL A 251 -8.54 1.10 -7.68
C VAL A 251 -8.33 2.58 -7.38
N LEU A 252 -9.35 3.27 -6.87
CA LEU A 252 -9.30 4.70 -6.58
C LEU A 252 -8.32 5.00 -5.44
N ALA A 253 -8.39 4.25 -4.34
CA ALA A 253 -7.43 4.34 -3.24
C ALA A 253 -5.99 4.19 -3.74
N TRP A 254 -5.73 3.18 -4.57
CA TRP A 254 -4.39 2.93 -5.13
C TRP A 254 -3.93 4.06 -6.04
N LEU A 255 -4.77 4.55 -6.96
CA LEU A 255 -4.44 5.66 -7.86
C LEU A 255 -4.14 6.96 -7.10
N LEU A 256 -4.95 7.27 -6.09
CA LEU A 256 -4.77 8.46 -5.25
C LEU A 256 -3.47 8.38 -4.44
N ILE A 257 -3.18 7.21 -3.86
CA ILE A 257 -1.97 7.01 -3.03
C ILE A 257 -0.72 7.02 -3.90
N THR A 258 -0.70 6.26 -5.00
CA THR A 258 0.46 6.21 -5.90
C THR A 258 0.72 7.55 -6.60
N GLY A 259 -0.32 8.32 -6.90
CA GLY A 259 -0.20 9.67 -7.47
C GLY A 259 0.28 10.72 -6.46
N ALA A 260 -0.14 10.63 -5.20
CA ALA A 260 0.16 11.62 -4.15
C ALA A 260 1.51 11.37 -3.45
N LEU A 261 1.85 10.11 -3.18
CA LEU A 261 2.99 9.74 -2.33
C LEU A 261 4.34 10.28 -2.81
N PRO A 262 4.67 10.31 -4.12
CA PRO A 262 5.91 10.91 -4.61
C PRO A 262 5.96 12.44 -4.45
N ARG A 263 4.81 13.11 -4.30
CA ARG A 263 4.67 14.57 -4.24
C ARG A 263 4.57 15.11 -2.82
N LEU A 264 4.34 14.23 -1.84
CA LEU A 264 4.16 14.62 -0.46
C LEU A 264 5.49 14.76 0.25
N ALA A 265 5.66 15.91 0.92
CA ALA A 265 6.67 16.04 1.95
C ALA A 265 6.48 14.88 2.92
N PRO A 266 7.48 14.07 3.16
CA PRO A 266 7.17 12.71 3.58
C PRO A 266 6.91 12.54 5.09
N ASN A 267 6.90 13.65 5.83
CA ASN A 267 6.27 13.77 7.15
C ASN A 267 4.74 13.80 7.04
N VAL A 268 4.21 14.36 5.94
CA VAL A 268 2.78 14.41 5.62
C VAL A 268 2.30 13.03 5.18
N GLY A 269 3.07 12.32 4.36
CA GLY A 269 2.75 10.93 3.96
C GLY A 269 2.62 9.98 5.16
N ALA A 270 3.47 10.11 6.17
CA ALA A 270 3.36 9.35 7.42
C ALA A 270 2.08 9.71 8.21
N ALA A 271 1.79 11.00 8.37
CA ALA A 271 0.57 11.48 9.05
C ALA A 271 -0.71 10.98 8.36
N LEU A 272 -0.70 10.87 7.03
CA LEU A 272 -1.84 10.40 6.24
C LEU A 272 -2.08 8.89 6.40
N LEU A 273 -1.03 8.08 6.44
CA LEU A 273 -1.15 6.63 6.70
C LEU A 273 -1.77 6.34 8.08
N LEU A 274 -1.53 7.23 9.04
CA LEU A 274 -2.08 7.11 10.40
C LEU A 274 -3.50 7.61 10.53
N LEU A 275 -3.96 8.39 9.56
CA LEU A 275 -5.34 8.82 9.52
C LEU A 275 -6.27 7.66 9.15
N GLN A 276 -5.78 6.65 8.42
CA GLN A 276 -6.54 5.45 8.07
C GLN A 276 -7.17 4.76 9.30
N PRO A 277 -6.42 4.35 10.32
CA PRO A 277 -7.00 3.70 11.50
C PRO A 277 -7.93 4.63 12.30
N VAL A 278 -7.67 5.94 12.35
CA VAL A 278 -8.55 6.92 13.03
C VAL A 278 -9.90 7.03 12.29
N MET A 279 -9.87 7.12 10.96
CA MET A 279 -11.07 7.20 10.13
C MET A 279 -11.84 5.88 10.13
N ALA A 280 -11.15 4.74 10.07
CA ALA A 280 -11.77 3.43 10.20
C ALA A 280 -12.54 3.29 11.52
N PHE A 281 -11.95 3.75 12.64
CA PHE A 281 -12.62 3.78 13.94
C PHE A 281 -13.87 4.67 13.93
N ALA A 282 -13.78 5.89 13.38
CA ALA A 282 -14.92 6.80 13.28
C ALA A 282 -16.05 6.24 12.41
N LEU A 283 -15.70 5.61 11.28
CA LEU A 283 -16.66 4.95 10.38
C LEU A 283 -17.29 3.71 11.02
N GLY A 284 -16.51 2.91 11.77
CA GLY A 284 -17.02 1.77 12.53
C GLY A 284 -18.07 2.19 13.56
N VAL A 285 -17.80 3.24 14.33
CA VAL A 285 -18.79 3.80 15.28
C VAL A 285 -20.03 4.32 14.53
N ALA A 286 -19.85 4.96 13.38
CA ALA A 286 -20.97 5.48 12.58
C ALA A 286 -21.91 4.39 12.03
N ILE A 287 -21.41 3.17 11.80
CA ILE A 287 -22.23 2.01 11.42
C ILE A 287 -22.76 1.21 12.62
N GLY A 288 -22.59 1.73 13.83
CA GLY A 288 -23.11 1.13 15.06
C GLY A 288 -22.18 0.15 15.75
N GLU A 289 -20.91 0.01 15.34
CA GLU A 289 -19.93 -0.74 16.13
C GLU A 289 -19.75 -0.04 17.49
N ARG A 290 -19.79 -0.81 18.58
CA ARG A 290 -19.51 -0.32 19.94
C ARG A 290 -18.15 -0.85 20.42
N PRO A 291 -17.03 -0.34 19.88
CA PRO A 291 -15.71 -0.78 20.33
C PRO A 291 -15.57 -0.50 21.82
N THR A 292 -15.07 -1.49 22.56
CA THR A 292 -14.85 -1.33 23.99
C THR A 292 -13.79 -0.25 24.26
N PRO A 293 -13.82 0.44 25.42
CA PRO A 293 -12.80 1.43 25.76
C PRO A 293 -11.36 0.87 25.70
N LEU A 294 -11.19 -0.42 26.00
CA LEU A 294 -9.90 -1.10 25.91
C LEU A 294 -9.45 -1.30 24.45
N GLN A 295 -10.37 -1.69 23.56
CA GLN A 295 -10.09 -1.80 22.13
C GLN A 295 -9.76 -0.43 21.53
N ALA A 296 -10.51 0.61 21.91
CA ALA A 296 -10.22 1.99 21.51
C ALA A 296 -8.83 2.45 21.98
N GLY A 297 -8.46 2.17 23.24
CA GLY A 297 -7.12 2.45 23.77
C GLY A 297 -6.02 1.71 23.02
N GLY A 298 -6.25 0.43 22.69
CA GLY A 298 -5.35 -0.36 21.84
C GLY A 298 -5.17 0.24 20.44
N CYS A 299 -6.27 0.64 19.79
CA CYS A 299 -6.22 1.34 18.50
C CYS A 299 -5.37 2.61 18.58
N VAL A 300 -5.61 3.47 19.57
CA VAL A 300 -4.83 4.71 19.78
C VAL A 300 -3.34 4.40 19.98
N LEU A 301 -3.02 3.36 20.75
CA LEU A 301 -1.63 2.96 21.00
C LEU A 301 -0.91 2.51 19.72
N VAL A 302 -1.56 1.69 18.89
CA VAL A 302 -1.00 1.25 17.59
C VAL A 302 -0.76 2.46 16.70
N VAL A 303 -1.72 3.38 16.59
CA VAL A 303 -1.57 4.61 15.80
C VAL A 303 -0.39 5.44 16.30
N ALA A 304 -0.29 5.69 17.60
CA ALA A 304 0.81 6.45 18.18
C ALA A 304 2.18 5.80 17.90
N ALA A 305 2.27 4.47 17.98
CA ALA A 305 3.51 3.74 17.74
C ALA A 305 3.91 3.72 16.25
N VAL A 306 2.95 3.52 15.33
CA VAL A 306 3.19 3.69 13.87
C VAL A 306 3.66 5.11 13.56
N TRP A 307 3.11 6.13 14.23
CA TRP A 307 3.47 7.54 14.04
C TRP A 307 4.91 7.84 14.43
N HIS A 308 5.31 7.34 15.59
CA HIS A 308 6.66 7.53 16.07
C HIS A 308 7.70 6.77 15.21
N SER A 309 7.35 5.56 14.75
CA SER A 309 8.19 4.73 13.88
C SER A 309 8.39 5.36 12.49
N SER A 310 7.32 5.85 11.87
CA SER A 310 7.33 6.39 10.50
C SER A 310 8.10 7.71 10.36
N ARG A 311 8.18 8.53 11.41
CA ARG A 311 8.93 9.81 11.39
C ARG A 311 10.45 9.65 11.38
N THR A 312 10.99 8.51 11.81
CA THR A 312 12.41 8.40 12.18
C THR A 312 13.27 7.56 11.23
N GLY A 313 12.66 6.86 10.26
CA GLY A 313 13.37 6.19 9.15
C GLY A 313 14.17 7.10 8.21
N ARG A 314 14.17 8.42 8.45
CA ARG A 314 14.87 9.44 7.64
C ARG A 314 16.23 9.89 8.15
N GLY A 315 16.60 9.61 9.41
CA GLY A 315 17.83 10.16 9.98
C GLY A 315 19.13 9.47 9.56
N GLY A 316 19.09 8.37 8.81
CA GLY A 316 20.20 7.42 8.71
C GLY A 316 20.95 7.34 7.37
N ARG A 317 20.59 8.09 6.32
CA ARG A 317 21.25 7.99 5.01
C ARG A 317 21.68 9.32 4.41
N VAL A 318 22.40 10.14 5.19
CA VAL A 318 23.35 11.14 4.64
C VAL A 318 24.49 11.33 5.66
N ARG A 319 25.45 10.39 5.74
CA ARG A 319 26.85 10.66 6.16
C ARG A 319 27.69 9.40 6.12
N ARG A 320 28.33 9.16 4.97
CA ARG A 320 29.63 8.48 4.74
C ARG A 320 29.74 8.29 3.23
N GLY A 321 30.66 8.90 2.49
CA GLY A 321 31.74 9.81 2.81
C GLY A 321 32.37 10.21 1.49
N GLY A 322 31.90 11.32 0.90
CA GLY A 322 32.63 12.07 -0.11
C GLY A 322 33.41 13.17 0.59
N ARG A 323 34.58 12.83 1.13
CA ARG A 323 35.65 13.74 1.56
C ARG A 323 36.94 12.95 1.32
N GLY A 324 37.89 13.37 0.51
CA GLY A 324 37.98 14.50 -0.39
C GLY A 324 39.17 14.21 -1.31
N SER A 325 39.07 14.60 -2.57
CA SER A 325 40.23 14.79 -3.42
C SER A 325 40.12 16.19 -4.02
N ALA A 326 41.27 16.84 -4.11
CA ALA A 326 41.57 18.14 -4.70
C ALA A 326 41.51 19.38 -3.78
N GLY A 327 42.71 19.92 -3.48
CA GLY A 327 42.92 21.33 -3.16
C GLY A 327 44.30 21.67 -2.53
N GLY A 328 45.32 21.89 -3.36
CA GLY A 328 46.58 22.63 -3.10
C GLY A 328 47.62 21.89 -2.23
N GLU A 329 48.90 21.79 -2.57
CA GLU A 329 49.82 22.56 -3.42
C GLU A 329 50.77 21.63 -4.20
#